data_AF-A0A026WXZ6-F1
#
_entry.id   AF-A0A026WXZ6-F1
#
_cell.length_a   1.000
_cell.length_b   1.000
_cell.length_c   1.000
_cell.angle_alpha   90.00
_cell.angle_beta   90.00
_cell.angle_gamma   90.00
#
_symmetry.space_group_name_H-M   'P 1'
#
loop_
_entity.id
_entity.type
_entity.pdbx_description
1 polymer ?
#
loop_
_entity_poly.entity_id
_entity_poly.type
_entity_poly.pdbx_seq_one_letter_code
_entity_poly.pdbx_strand_id
1 'polypeptide(L)'
;FPERGRHPSKHAIMRCVQRARETGSLQPRRNDMCNARDDEERILRMFKENPRSSVHRAAHALGYSRYVVHRTLRQNALHPYHFQRVQQLLPRDAEQRIYFCEGFLAQCRRNLLFPDRILWTDEATFTPNGISTARW
;
A
#
# COMPACT_ATOMS: atom_id res chain seq x y z
N PHE A 1 35.75 1.19 -30.58
CA PHE A 1 34.77 0.19 -30.08
C PHE A 1 34.67 -1.00 -31.05
N PRO A 2 35.55 -2.02 -31.00
CA PRO A 2 35.59 -3.07 -32.02
C PRO A 2 35.06 -4.47 -31.59
N GLU A 3 34.70 -4.71 -30.33
CA GLU A 3 34.46 -6.08 -29.84
C GLU A 3 32.97 -6.40 -29.54
N ARG A 4 32.10 -6.33 -30.55
CA ARG A 4 30.77 -7.00 -30.46
C ARG A 4 30.74 -8.14 -31.46
N GLY A 5 30.93 -9.38 -30.99
CA GLY A 5 30.95 -10.60 -31.82
C GLY A 5 29.65 -10.92 -32.58
N ARG A 6 28.62 -10.06 -32.51
CA ARG A 6 27.38 -10.22 -33.27
C ARG A 6 26.88 -8.85 -33.75
N HIS A 7 26.97 -8.63 -35.05
CA HIS A 7 26.40 -7.43 -35.68
C HIS A 7 24.87 -7.55 -35.76
N PRO A 8 24.13 -6.42 -35.62
CA PRO A 8 22.70 -6.41 -35.86
C PRO A 8 22.39 -6.87 -37.29
N SER A 9 21.32 -7.64 -37.48
CA SER A 9 20.92 -8.07 -38.82
C SER A 9 20.55 -6.88 -39.71
N LYS A 10 20.67 -7.04 -41.03
CA LYS A 10 20.23 -6.04 -42.03
C LYS A 10 18.81 -5.53 -41.72
N HIS A 11 17.91 -6.43 -41.33
CA HIS A 11 16.53 -6.09 -40.95
C HIS A 11 16.42 -5.23 -39.69
N ALA A 12 17.30 -5.42 -38.70
CA ALA A 12 17.32 -4.58 -37.50
C ALA A 12 17.78 -3.16 -37.85
N ILE A 13 18.82 -3.04 -38.67
CA ILE A 13 19.36 -1.75 -39.14
C ILE A 13 18.29 -1.00 -39.97
N MET A 14 17.68 -1.68 -40.94
CA MET A 14 16.64 -1.07 -41.78
C MET A 14 15.43 -0.61 -40.97
N ARG A 15 14.97 -1.38 -39.97
CA ARG A 15 13.88 -0.94 -39.09
C ARG A 15 14.24 0.29 -38.25
N CYS A 16 15.51 0.44 -37.85
CA CYS A 16 15.96 1.64 -37.14
C CYS A 16 16.03 2.86 -38.07
N VAL A 17 16.55 2.69 -39.28
CA VAL A 17 16.59 3.76 -40.30
C VAL A 17 15.18 4.22 -40.65
N GLN A 18 14.26 3.27 -40.85
CA GLN A 18 12.87 3.58 -41.18
C GLN A 18 12.21 4.36 -40.04
N ARG A 19 12.36 3.92 -38.79
CA ARG A 19 11.85 4.64 -37.61
C ARG A 19 12.44 6.06 -37.49
N ALA A 20 13.73 6.23 -37.76
CA ALA A 20 14.36 7.55 -37.75
C ALA A 20 13.72 8.48 -38.79
N ARG A 21 13.45 7.98 -40.00
CA ARG A 21 12.84 8.76 -41.08
C ARG A 21 11.38 9.11 -40.81
N GLU A 22 10.60 8.16 -40.29
CA GLU A 22 9.16 8.33 -40.09
C GLU A 22 8.82 9.11 -38.81
N THR A 23 9.59 8.92 -37.73
CA THR A 23 9.24 9.41 -36.39
C THR A 23 10.30 10.31 -35.76
N GLY A 24 11.48 10.45 -36.39
CA GLY A 24 12.63 11.12 -35.79
C GLY A 24 13.28 10.37 -34.62
N SER A 25 12.79 9.17 -34.26
CA SER A 25 13.26 8.39 -33.11
C SER A 25 13.86 7.05 -33.53
N LEU A 26 14.98 6.66 -32.89
CA LEU A 26 15.57 5.33 -33.02
C LEU A 26 14.94 4.32 -32.07
N GLN A 27 14.11 4.75 -31.11
CA GLN A 27 13.50 3.86 -30.16
C GLN A 27 12.26 3.18 -30.76
N PRO A 28 12.08 1.86 -30.56
CA PRO A 28 10.83 1.20 -30.93
C PRO A 28 9.68 1.76 -30.08
N ARG A 29 8.51 1.98 -30.70
CA ARG A 29 7.28 2.33 -29.97
C ARG A 29 6.91 1.16 -29.06
N ARG A 30 6.87 1.40 -27.75
CA ARG A 30 6.27 0.48 -26.79
C ARG A 30 4.76 0.72 -26.82
N ASN A 31 3.98 -0.33 -27.09
CA ASN A 31 2.52 -0.26 -27.20
C ASN A 31 1.80 -0.22 -25.83
N ASP A 32 2.49 0.17 -24.77
CA ASP A 32 2.05 -0.09 -23.39
C ASP A 32 1.17 1.02 -22.79
N MET A 33 0.90 2.11 -23.53
CA MET A 33 0.33 3.32 -22.91
C MET A 33 -1.21 3.35 -22.81
N CYS A 34 -1.93 2.70 -23.74
CA CYS A 34 -3.39 2.76 -23.76
C CYS A 34 -4.01 1.92 -22.64
N ASN A 35 -3.60 0.65 -22.50
CA ASN A 35 -4.13 -0.22 -21.44
C ASN A 35 -3.69 0.23 -20.03
N ALA A 36 -2.48 0.79 -19.89
CA ALA A 36 -1.94 1.17 -18.59
C ALA A 36 -2.73 2.28 -17.88
N ARG A 37 -3.31 3.23 -18.62
CA ARG A 37 -4.15 4.30 -18.04
C ARG A 37 -5.50 3.78 -17.59
N ASP A 38 -6.15 2.95 -18.42
CA ASP A 38 -7.44 2.35 -18.09
C ASP A 38 -7.31 1.39 -16.90
N ASP A 39 -6.22 0.62 -16.85
CA ASP A 39 -5.88 -0.27 -15.73
C ASP A 39 -5.63 0.51 -14.44
N GLU A 40 -4.89 1.62 -14.53
CA GLU A 40 -4.64 2.52 -13.40
C GLU A 40 -5.94 3.10 -12.84
N GLU A 41 -6.81 3.64 -13.70
CA GLU A 41 -8.07 4.22 -13.25
C GLU A 41 -8.96 3.17 -12.57
N ARG A 42 -8.99 1.94 -13.09
CA ARG A 42 -9.75 0.84 -12.50
C ARG A 42 -9.24 0.45 -11.12
N ILE A 43 -7.91 0.41 -10.93
CA ILE A 43 -7.28 0.16 -9.63
C ILE A 43 -7.64 1.29 -8.65
N LEU A 44 -7.47 2.55 -9.05
CA LEU A 44 -7.74 3.70 -8.18
C LEU A 44 -9.21 3.79 -7.77
N ARG A 45 -10.13 3.51 -8.70
CA ARG A 45 -11.58 3.49 -8.43
C ARG A 45 -11.94 2.46 -7.35
N MET A 46 -11.36 1.26 -7.42
CA MET A 46 -11.60 0.23 -6.41
C MET A 46 -11.20 0.67 -5.00
N PHE A 47 -10.07 1.36 -4.86
CA PHE A 47 -9.62 1.86 -3.55
C PHE A 47 -10.38 3.11 -3.09
N LYS A 48 -10.94 3.89 -4.02
CA LYS A 48 -11.86 4.99 -3.70
C LYS A 48 -13.18 4.48 -3.14
N GLU A 49 -13.73 3.41 -3.72
CA GLU A 49 -14.97 2.77 -3.26
C GLU A 49 -14.75 1.96 -1.98
N ASN A 50 -13.59 1.30 -1.85
CA ASN A 50 -13.25 0.51 -0.67
C ASN A 50 -11.81 0.77 -0.19
N PRO A 51 -11.58 1.84 0.60
CA PRO A 51 -10.25 2.20 1.09
C PRO A 51 -9.60 1.15 1.99
N ARG A 52 -10.38 0.20 2.53
CA ARG A 52 -9.93 -0.87 3.43
C ARG A 52 -9.53 -2.14 2.69
N SER A 53 -9.66 -2.18 1.36
CA SER A 53 -9.22 -3.34 0.59
C SER A 53 -7.71 -3.52 0.73
N SER A 54 -7.25 -4.77 0.76
CA SER A 54 -5.82 -5.05 0.70
C SER A 54 -5.35 -5.07 -0.74
N VAL A 55 -4.06 -4.78 -0.98
CA VAL A 55 -3.43 -4.92 -2.30
C VAL A 55 -3.66 -6.32 -2.87
N HIS A 56 -3.61 -7.35 -2.02
CA HIS A 56 -3.87 -8.73 -2.43
C HIS A 56 -5.31 -8.94 -2.91
N ARG A 57 -6.30 -8.46 -2.13
CA ARG A 57 -7.72 -8.58 -2.50
C ARG A 57 -8.03 -7.81 -3.78
N ALA A 58 -7.46 -6.61 -3.92
CA ALA A 58 -7.64 -5.80 -5.13
C ALA A 58 -7.01 -6.44 -6.37
N ALA A 59 -5.79 -6.97 -6.25
CA ALA A 59 -5.12 -7.71 -7.33
C ALA A 59 -5.96 -8.90 -7.81
N HIS A 60 -6.49 -9.70 -6.88
CA HIS A 60 -7.34 -10.85 -7.22
C HIS A 60 -8.67 -10.42 -7.85
N ALA A 61 -9.34 -9.40 -7.31
CA ALA A 61 -10.63 -8.93 -7.82
C ALA A 61 -10.53 -8.33 -9.23
N LEU A 62 -9.43 -7.66 -9.54
CA LEU A 62 -9.22 -6.98 -10.82
C LEU A 62 -8.42 -7.81 -11.84
N GLY A 63 -7.89 -8.97 -11.45
CA GLY A 63 -7.07 -9.82 -12.32
C GLY A 63 -5.66 -9.26 -12.60
N TYR A 64 -5.16 -8.35 -11.78
CA TYR A 64 -3.82 -7.77 -11.92
C TYR A 64 -2.81 -8.46 -11.02
N SER A 65 -1.52 -8.34 -11.37
CA SER A 65 -0.46 -8.73 -10.43
C SER A 65 -0.42 -7.80 -9.21
N ARG A 66 -0.04 -8.34 -8.05
CA ARG A 66 0.16 -7.54 -6.83
C ARG A 66 1.13 -6.38 -7.04
N TYR A 67 2.15 -6.58 -7.88
CA TYR A 67 3.13 -5.55 -8.21
C TYR A 67 2.50 -4.35 -8.92
N VAL A 68 1.64 -4.59 -9.91
CA VAL A 68 0.95 -3.51 -10.66
C VAL A 68 0.08 -2.69 -9.72
N VAL A 69 -0.77 -3.35 -8.92
CA VAL A 69 -1.64 -2.66 -7.94
C VAL A 69 -0.82 -1.85 -6.94
N HIS A 70 0.22 -2.45 -6.35
CA HIS A 70 1.08 -1.77 -5.39
C HIS A 70 1.82 -0.57 -6.02
N ARG A 71 2.33 -0.72 -7.25
CA ARG A 71 3.01 0.35 -7.98
C ARG A 71 2.07 1.51 -8.25
N THR A 72 0.88 1.25 -8.77
CA THR A 72 -0.15 2.27 -9.06
C THR A 72 -0.52 3.05 -7.81
N LEU A 73 -0.77 2.36 -6.70
CA LEU A 73 -1.06 3.01 -5.42
C LEU A 73 0.08 3.92 -4.95
N ARG A 74 1.33 3.43 -5.02
CA ARG A 74 2.51 4.20 -4.62
C ARG A 74 2.74 5.44 -5.49
N GLN A 75 2.51 5.33 -6.80
CA GLN A 75 2.62 6.45 -7.74
C GLN A 75 1.56 7.53 -7.49
N ASN A 76 0.39 7.15 -6.96
CA ASN A 76 -0.71 8.05 -6.62
C ASN A 76 -0.75 8.44 -5.14
N ALA A 77 0.32 8.18 -4.38
CA ALA A 77 0.41 8.46 -2.94
C ALA A 77 -0.74 7.86 -2.10
N LEU A 78 -1.32 6.74 -2.56
CA LEU A 78 -2.31 5.99 -1.81
C LEU A 78 -1.64 4.93 -0.96
N HIS A 79 -1.96 4.94 0.33
CA HIS A 79 -1.49 3.97 1.31
C HIS A 79 -2.69 3.21 1.88
N PRO A 80 -3.15 2.12 1.23
CA PRO A 80 -4.29 1.36 1.72
C PRO A 80 -4.00 0.84 3.13
N TYR A 81 -4.82 1.28 4.07
CA TYR A 81 -4.68 0.89 5.47
C TYR A 81 -5.54 -0.34 5.73
N HIS A 82 -4.91 -1.45 6.05
CA HIS A 82 -5.62 -2.64 6.51
C HIS A 82 -5.97 -2.48 7.99
N PHE A 83 -7.17 -1.98 8.29
CA PHE A 83 -7.67 -1.93 9.66
C PHE A 83 -7.90 -3.35 10.18
N GLN A 84 -6.98 -3.83 11.03
CA GLN A 84 -7.17 -5.07 11.76
C GLN A 84 -7.94 -4.77 13.04
N ARG A 85 -9.17 -5.30 13.14
CA ARG A 85 -9.95 -5.21 14.37
C ARG A 85 -9.36 -6.19 15.39
N VAL A 86 -8.50 -5.68 16.27
CA VAL A 86 -7.85 -6.47 17.32
C VAL A 86 -8.69 -6.59 18.60
N GLN A 87 -9.75 -5.78 18.74
CA GLN A 87 -10.65 -5.79 19.90
C GLN A 87 -12.11 -5.75 19.41
N GLN A 88 -13.00 -6.51 20.06
CA GLN A 88 -14.44 -6.40 19.84
C GLN A 88 -14.98 -5.23 20.65
N LEU A 89 -14.89 -4.03 20.09
CA LEU A 89 -15.47 -2.83 20.69
C LEU A 89 -17.01 -2.91 20.61
N LEU A 90 -17.66 -2.86 21.76
CA LEU A 90 -19.10 -2.71 21.90
C LEU A 90 -19.47 -1.22 21.79
N PRO A 91 -20.72 -0.88 21.39
CA PRO A 91 -21.15 0.52 21.27
C PRO A 91 -20.95 1.34 22.55
N ARG A 92 -21.09 0.70 23.72
CA ARG A 92 -20.90 1.34 25.03
C ARG A 92 -19.44 1.69 25.33
N ASP A 93 -18.49 0.97 24.75
CA ASP A 93 -17.06 1.19 25.02
C ASP A 93 -16.59 2.53 24.46
N ALA A 94 -17.22 3.03 23.39
CA ALA A 94 -16.87 4.31 22.80
C ALA A 94 -17.01 5.46 23.81
N GLU A 95 -18.15 5.54 24.50
CA GLU A 95 -18.42 6.58 25.49
C GLU A 95 -17.47 6.46 26.69
N GLN A 96 -17.27 5.25 27.21
CA GLN A 96 -16.36 5.01 28.34
C GLN A 96 -14.91 5.39 28.01
N ARG A 97 -14.45 5.08 26.79
CA ARG A 97 -13.10 5.43 26.33
C ARG A 97 -12.94 6.93 26.14
N ILE A 98 -13.96 7.62 25.61
CA ILE A 98 -13.94 9.09 25.50
C ILE A 98 -13.82 9.71 26.90
N TYR A 99 -14.68 9.30 27.83
CA TYR A 99 -14.66 9.81 29.21
C TYR A 99 -13.30 9.61 29.89
N PHE A 100 -12.72 8.40 29.74
CA PHE A 100 -11.38 8.11 30.24
C PHE A 100 -10.32 9.04 29.62
N CYS A 101 -10.30 9.16 28.28
CA CYS A 101 -9.33 10.00 27.58
C CYS A 101 -9.44 11.47 27.97
N GLU A 102 -10.65 12.01 28.07
CA GLU A 102 -10.88 13.40 28.48
C GLU A 102 -10.44 13.64 29.93
N GLY A 103 -10.76 12.72 30.83
CA GLY A 103 -10.30 12.77 32.22
C GLY A 103 -8.78 12.70 32.33
N PHE A 104 -8.15 11.80 31.58
CA PHE A 104 -6.69 11.66 31.53
C PHE A 104 -6.03 12.94 31.02
N LEU A 105 -6.55 13.53 29.93
CA LEU A 105 -6.06 14.79 29.38
C LEU A 105 -6.24 15.95 30.36
N ALA A 106 -7.35 16.01 31.09
CA ALA A 106 -7.56 17.03 32.12
C ALA A 106 -6.51 16.94 33.24
N GLN A 107 -6.11 15.73 33.64
CA GLN A 107 -5.03 15.55 34.62
C GLN A 107 -3.67 15.93 34.05
N CYS A 108 -3.38 15.60 32.79
CA CYS A 108 -2.15 16.03 32.12
C CYS A 108 -2.04 17.56 32.02
N ARG A 109 -3.15 18.27 31.77
CA ARG A 109 -3.19 19.74 31.74
C ARG A 109 -2.89 20.37 33.10
N ARG A 110 -3.26 19.71 34.20
CA ARG A 110 -2.97 20.16 35.57
C ARG A 110 -1.54 19.85 35.98
N ASN A 111 -1.00 18.72 35.54
CA ASN A 111 0.36 18.28 35.83
C ASN A 111 0.92 17.50 34.64
N LEU A 112 1.92 18.08 33.97
CA LEU A 112 2.59 17.47 32.83
C LEU A 112 3.29 16.15 33.18
N LEU A 113 3.71 15.96 34.44
CA LEU A 113 4.34 14.73 34.93
C LEU A 113 3.30 13.66 35.37
N PHE A 114 2.01 13.90 35.16
CA PHE A 114 0.97 12.94 35.55
C PHE A 114 1.15 11.56 34.89
N PRO A 115 1.42 11.45 33.57
CA PRO A 115 1.64 10.14 32.94
C PRO A 115 2.81 9.36 33.56
N ASP A 116 3.87 10.05 33.94
CA ASP A 116 5.08 9.44 34.51
C ASP A 116 4.87 8.88 35.92
N ARG A 117 3.79 9.29 36.59
CA ARG A 117 3.40 8.79 37.93
C ARG A 117 2.54 7.55 37.85
N ILE A 118 2.15 7.11 36.66
CA ILE A 118 1.31 5.94 36.46
C ILE A 118 2.19 4.74 36.13
N LEU A 119 2.11 3.72 36.98
CA LEU A 119 2.68 2.41 36.66
C LEU A 119 1.68 1.64 35.80
N TRP A 120 2.05 1.39 34.55
CA TRP A 120 1.25 0.58 33.63
C TRP A 120 1.68 -0.89 33.73
N THR A 121 0.71 -1.78 33.93
CA THR A 121 0.94 -3.22 33.95
C THR A 121 -0.05 -3.91 33.02
N ASP A 122 0.39 -5.00 32.39
CA ASP A 122 -0.48 -5.94 31.68
C ASP A 122 -0.20 -7.37 32.15
N GLU A 123 -1.07 -8.30 31.79
CA GLU A 123 -0.86 -9.73 31.99
C GLU A 123 -0.77 -10.40 30.62
N ALA A 124 0.36 -11.07 30.34
CA ALA A 124 0.55 -11.88 29.14
C ALA A 124 0.50 -13.37 29.48
N THR A 125 -0.18 -14.17 28.66
CA THR A 125 -0.23 -15.63 28.84
C THR A 125 0.73 -16.31 27.86
N PHE A 126 1.69 -17.07 28.39
CA PHE A 126 2.66 -17.84 27.61
C PHE A 126 2.20 -19.29 27.52
N THR A 127 2.05 -19.80 26.30
CA THR A 127 1.75 -21.22 26.05
C THR A 127 2.90 -21.86 25.27
N PRO A 128 3.10 -23.20 25.34
CA PRO A 128 4.12 -23.89 24.56
C PRO A 128 4.02 -23.66 23.04
N ASN A 129 2.84 -23.24 22.55
CA ASN A 129 2.58 -22.97 21.13
C ASN A 129 2.66 -21.48 20.77
N GLY A 130 3.03 -20.60 21.70
CA GLY A 130 3.21 -19.17 21.44
C GLY A 130 2.67 -18.23 22.53
N ILE A 131 2.84 -16.93 22.28
CA ILE A 131 2.40 -15.84 23.16
C ILE A 131 0.96 -15.47 22.79
N SER A 132 0.04 -15.48 23.76
CA SER A 132 -1.30 -14.90 23.61
C SER A 132 -1.46 -13.71 24.54
N THR A 133 -1.61 -12.53 23.96
CA THR A 133 -1.97 -11.28 24.65
C THR A 133 -3.47 -10.98 24.61
N ALA A 134 -4.28 -11.94 24.17
CA ALA A 134 -5.74 -11.84 24.21
C ALA A 134 -6.30 -12.95 25.10
N ARG A 135 -6.58 -12.63 26.37
CA ARG A 135 -7.71 -13.28 27.04
C ARG A 135 -8.95 -12.50 26.64
N TRP A 136 -9.85 -13.14 25.91
CA TRP A 136 -11.32 -13.25 26.06
C TRP A 136 -11.85 -13.98 24.83
#